data_AF-A0A945WQN9-F1
#
_entry.id   AF-A0A945WQN9-F1
#
_cell.length_a   1.000
_cell.length_b   1.000
_cell.length_c   1.000
_cell.angle_alpha   90.00
_cell.angle_beta   90.00
_cell.angle_gamma   90.00
#
_symmetry.space_group_name_H-M   'P 1'
#
loop_
_entity.id
_entity.type
_entity.pdbx_description
1 polymer ?
#
loop_
_entity_poly.entity_id
_entity_poly.type
_entity_poly.pdbx_seq_one_letter_code
_entity_poly.pdbx_strand_id
1 'polypeptide(L)'
;MTQYALENSQNNSWWLEKLLEQDLAPSTVKALLSDLRHFKKWYETMNGEALRLEQILPMDVIDYKNQYLTSHKPSTINRRLATLKMLFKIAQEEQPELKDPTRKVKSLPLQSLAPRSLTEQDTRKLLKELELRGSLRDKVIICLMLFGGLRASEVMALRLEDIEMSPKKGIVNIRASKGNKFRIVPLSLKIRPILSEYIERVDGPKLLHGQRGPLKSTVTINKVVDKYANHAQVKCSPHCLRHTFAYRYLQRHPGDLVGLAQLLGHSNLNTTTGYTQNRLQDLQNKVEH
;
A
#
# COMPACT_ATOMS: atom_id res chain seq x y z
N MET A 1 -20.52 -0.80 6.98
CA MET A 1 -19.51 0.05 7.65
C MET A 1 -19.49 1.49 7.13
N THR A 2 -20.06 1.76 5.95
CA THR A 2 -20.21 3.11 5.37
C THR A 2 -21.39 3.89 5.95
N GLN A 3 -22.48 3.21 6.33
CA GLN A 3 -23.69 3.84 6.90
C GLN A 3 -23.50 4.35 8.34
N TYR A 4 -22.82 3.58 9.19
CA TYR A 4 -22.66 3.92 10.62
C TYR A 4 -21.72 5.12 10.88
N ALA A 5 -20.93 5.52 9.87
CA ALA A 5 -20.08 6.71 9.93
C ALA A 5 -20.82 7.99 9.48
N LEU A 6 -21.96 7.85 8.81
CA LEU A 6 -22.79 8.95 8.32
C LEU A 6 -23.77 9.47 9.39
N GLU A 7 -24.13 8.65 10.38
CA GLU A 7 -25.21 8.98 11.32
C GLU A 7 -24.78 9.77 12.57
N ASN A 8 -23.48 9.89 12.87
CA ASN A 8 -22.99 10.45 14.15
C ASN A 8 -22.27 11.81 14.06
N SER A 9 -22.51 12.60 13.00
CA SER A 9 -22.11 14.01 13.01
C SER A 9 -23.21 14.91 12.48
N GLN A 10 -23.76 15.74 13.37
CA GLN A 10 -24.68 16.86 13.10
C GLN A 10 -24.08 17.99 12.23
N ASN A 11 -23.13 17.66 11.35
CA ASN A 11 -22.52 18.57 10.39
C ASN A 11 -22.08 17.74 9.17
N ASN A 12 -23.05 17.24 8.40
CA ASN A 12 -22.79 16.69 7.07
C ASN A 12 -22.37 17.84 6.16
N SER A 13 -21.09 18.15 6.15
CA SER A 13 -20.55 19.12 5.23
C SER A 13 -20.52 18.49 3.83
N TRP A 14 -21.28 19.04 2.88
CA TRP A 14 -21.44 18.59 1.48
C TRP A 14 -20.12 18.16 0.79
N TRP A 15 -19.00 18.79 1.14
CA TRP A 15 -17.68 18.46 0.61
C TRP A 15 -17.19 17.06 1.02
N LEU A 16 -17.67 16.50 2.14
CA LEU A 16 -17.40 15.10 2.52
C LEU A 16 -18.06 14.13 1.57
N GLU A 17 -19.30 14.41 1.14
CA GLU A 17 -20.02 13.57 0.18
C GLU A 17 -19.31 13.62 -1.18
N LYS A 18 -18.94 14.82 -1.63
CA LYS A 18 -18.15 15.02 -2.87
C LYS A 18 -16.78 14.35 -2.83
N LEU A 19 -16.12 14.33 -1.68
CA LEU A 19 -14.86 13.60 -1.50
C LEU A 19 -15.05 12.08 -1.63
N LEU A 20 -16.21 11.56 -1.20
CA LEU A 20 -16.56 10.15 -1.32
C LEU A 20 -17.02 9.76 -2.73
N GLU A 21 -17.57 10.71 -3.50
CA GLU A 21 -17.86 10.54 -4.94
C GLU A 21 -16.60 10.40 -5.79
N GLN A 22 -15.46 10.89 -5.32
CA GLN A 22 -14.19 10.76 -6.03
C GLN A 22 -13.82 9.29 -6.20
N ASP A 23 -13.25 8.95 -7.36
CA ASP A 23 -12.77 7.60 -7.64
C ASP A 23 -11.46 7.30 -6.88
N LEU A 24 -11.52 7.26 -5.54
CA LEU A 24 -10.42 6.99 -4.63
C LEU A 24 -10.46 5.57 -4.05
N ALA A 25 -9.30 5.00 -3.74
CA ALA A 25 -9.24 3.71 -3.06
C ALA A 25 -9.78 3.80 -1.61
N PRO A 26 -10.43 2.76 -1.06
CA PRO A 26 -10.97 2.81 0.30
C PRO A 26 -9.94 3.15 1.39
N SER A 27 -8.68 2.74 1.21
CA SER A 27 -7.58 3.10 2.09
C SER A 27 -7.23 4.59 2.03
N THR A 28 -7.33 5.19 0.84
CA THR A 28 -7.09 6.62 0.61
C THR A 28 -8.20 7.43 1.28
N VAL A 29 -9.46 7.04 1.07
CA VAL A 29 -10.62 7.66 1.75
C VAL A 29 -10.45 7.63 3.27
N LYS A 30 -10.09 6.47 3.83
CA LYS A 30 -9.85 6.34 5.27
C LYS A 30 -8.73 7.26 5.78
N ALA A 31 -7.65 7.40 5.02
CA ALA A 31 -6.54 8.29 5.37
C ALA A 31 -6.96 9.76 5.33
N LEU A 32 -7.66 10.18 4.26
CA LEU A 32 -8.19 11.54 4.10
C LEU A 32 -9.14 11.90 5.26
N LEU A 33 -10.12 11.05 5.55
CA LEU A 33 -11.06 11.27 6.66
C LEU A 33 -10.37 11.34 8.03
N SER A 34 -9.27 10.61 8.21
CA SER A 34 -8.46 10.69 9.44
C SER A 34 -7.71 12.01 9.53
N ASP A 35 -7.12 12.45 8.42
CA ASP A 35 -6.35 13.69 8.35
C ASP A 35 -7.28 14.92 8.50
N LEU A 36 -8.47 14.90 7.90
CA LEU A 36 -9.50 15.94 8.02
C LEU A 36 -10.04 16.08 9.45
N ARG A 37 -10.37 14.96 10.12
CA ARG A 37 -10.78 14.99 11.54
C ARG A 37 -9.71 15.59 12.43
N HIS A 38 -8.45 15.30 12.13
CA HIS A 38 -7.34 15.85 12.88
C HIS A 38 -7.19 17.36 12.64
N PHE A 39 -7.34 17.84 11.41
CA PHE A 39 -7.33 19.28 11.13
C PHE A 39 -8.50 19.99 11.79
N LYS A 40 -9.72 19.45 11.66
CA LYS A 40 -10.93 19.98 12.32
C LYS A 40 -10.72 20.16 13.82
N LYS A 41 -10.27 19.10 14.51
CA LYS A 41 -10.00 19.17 15.95
C LYS A 41 -8.99 20.26 16.29
N TRP A 42 -7.92 20.39 15.52
CA TRP A 42 -6.92 21.44 15.73
C TRP A 42 -7.51 22.83 15.53
N TYR A 43 -8.27 23.04 14.44
CA TYR A 43 -8.89 24.34 14.11
C TYR A 43 -9.84 24.79 15.21
N GLU A 44 -10.73 23.89 15.65
CA GLU A 44 -11.70 24.15 16.73
C GLU A 44 -11.00 24.44 18.06
N THR A 45 -9.86 23.80 18.34
CA THR A 45 -9.08 24.04 19.56
C THR A 45 -8.35 25.39 19.52
N MET A 46 -7.80 25.77 18.36
CA MET A 46 -6.99 26.99 18.23
C MET A 46 -7.84 28.25 18.08
N ASN A 47 -8.93 28.17 17.30
CA ASN A 47 -9.76 29.32 16.97
C ASN A 47 -11.01 29.43 17.86
N GLY A 48 -11.34 28.39 18.63
CA GLY A 48 -12.50 28.37 19.52
C GLY A 48 -13.86 28.37 18.79
N GLU A 49 -13.85 28.15 17.48
CA GLU A 49 -15.05 28.12 16.64
C GLU A 49 -15.12 26.84 15.80
N ALA A 50 -16.34 26.50 15.36
CA ALA A 50 -16.56 25.35 14.50
C ALA A 50 -15.89 25.56 13.13
N LEU A 51 -15.29 24.51 12.57
CA LEU A 51 -14.65 24.59 11.26
C LEU A 51 -15.67 24.92 10.15
N ARG A 52 -15.42 26.02 9.44
CA ARG A 52 -16.10 26.42 8.19
C ARG A 52 -15.07 26.71 7.11
N LEU A 53 -15.28 26.22 5.89
CA LEU A 53 -14.25 26.31 4.84
C LEU A 53 -13.92 27.76 4.46
N GLU A 54 -14.94 28.62 4.50
CA GLU A 54 -14.90 30.04 4.16
C GLU A 54 -14.08 30.86 5.15
N GLN A 55 -13.92 30.37 6.39
CA GLN A 55 -13.18 31.02 7.46
C GLN A 55 -11.72 30.57 7.58
N ILE A 56 -11.31 29.54 6.83
CA ILE A 56 -9.94 29.04 6.89
C ILE A 56 -9.01 30.00 6.14
N LEU A 57 -8.03 30.55 6.84
CA LEU A 57 -7.04 31.46 6.31
C LEU A 57 -5.72 30.72 5.99
N PRO A 58 -4.86 31.29 5.13
CA PRO A 58 -3.52 30.75 4.92
C PRO A 58 -2.71 30.60 6.22
N MET A 59 -2.94 31.49 7.20
CA MET A 59 -2.26 31.44 8.49
C MET A 59 -2.63 30.19 9.29
N ASP A 60 -3.91 29.79 9.27
CA ASP A 60 -4.34 28.55 9.94
C ASP A 60 -3.59 27.33 9.40
N VAL A 61 -3.44 27.23 8.08
CA VAL A 61 -2.74 26.11 7.45
C VAL A 61 -1.23 26.13 7.80
N ILE A 62 -0.64 27.32 7.93
CA ILE A 62 0.75 27.51 8.36
C ILE A 62 0.93 27.13 9.82
N ASP A 63 0.04 27.57 10.71
CA ASP A 63 0.10 27.28 12.15
C ASP A 63 -0.16 25.80 12.42
N TYR A 64 -1.13 25.21 11.72
CA TYR A 64 -1.35 23.77 11.75
C TYR A 64 -0.08 23.01 11.36
N LYS A 65 0.57 23.41 10.27
CA LYS A 65 1.84 22.81 9.83
C LYS A 65 2.92 22.96 10.92
N ASN A 66 3.06 24.16 11.48
CA ASN A 66 4.12 24.50 12.42
C ASN A 66 3.97 23.77 13.76
N GLN A 67 2.74 23.64 14.26
CA GLN A 67 2.42 22.93 15.51
C GLN A 67 2.95 21.49 15.54
N TYR A 68 3.04 20.84 14.37
CA TYR A 68 3.43 19.42 14.28
C TYR A 68 4.85 19.19 13.80
N LEU A 69 5.66 20.23 13.57
CA LEU A 69 7.04 20.09 13.07
C LEU A 69 7.94 19.23 13.97
N THR A 70 7.75 19.32 15.28
CA THR A 70 8.55 18.59 16.28
C THR A 70 7.97 17.22 16.64
N SER A 71 6.66 17.02 16.43
CA SER A 71 5.94 15.83 16.89
C SER A 71 5.60 14.84 15.78
N HIS A 72 5.68 15.24 14.51
CA HIS A 72 5.32 14.40 13.37
C HIS A 72 6.41 14.39 12.30
N LYS A 73 6.50 13.26 11.58
CA LYS A 73 7.41 13.14 10.43
C LYS A 73 6.98 14.11 9.31
N PRO A 74 7.94 14.70 8.56
CA PRO A 74 7.63 15.56 7.41
C PRO A 74 6.68 14.93 6.38
N SER A 75 6.77 13.62 6.15
CA SER A 75 5.87 12.88 5.26
C SER A 75 4.42 12.85 5.74
N THR A 76 4.19 12.75 7.05
CA THR A 76 2.84 12.81 7.64
C THR A 76 2.25 14.21 7.49
N ILE A 77 3.04 15.25 7.76
CA ILE A 77 2.62 16.64 7.62
C ILE A 77 2.30 16.94 6.15
N ASN A 78 3.17 16.56 5.22
CA ASN A 78 2.93 16.73 3.79
C ASN A 78 1.69 16.00 3.29
N ARG A 79 1.39 14.79 3.80
CA ARG A 79 0.16 14.06 3.47
C ARG A 79 -1.09 14.81 3.96
N ARG A 80 -1.05 15.37 5.16
CA ARG A 80 -2.15 16.20 5.70
C ARG A 80 -2.32 17.48 4.88
N LEU A 81 -1.23 18.15 4.51
CA LEU A 81 -1.30 19.31 3.61
C LEU A 81 -1.87 18.95 2.23
N ALA A 82 -1.51 17.79 1.68
CA ALA A 82 -2.09 17.30 0.44
C ALA A 82 -3.59 16.99 0.57
N THR A 83 -4.03 16.50 1.73
CA THR A 83 -5.45 16.31 2.06
C THR A 83 -6.20 17.64 2.04
N LEU A 84 -5.65 18.68 2.67
CA LEU A 84 -6.25 20.03 2.65
C LEU A 84 -6.28 20.61 1.24
N LYS A 85 -5.20 20.44 0.45
CA LYS A 85 -5.16 20.86 -0.96
C LYS A 85 -6.25 20.19 -1.80
N MET A 86 -6.46 18.89 -1.62
CA MET A 86 -7.51 18.15 -2.32
C MET A 86 -8.91 18.63 -1.90
N LEU A 87 -9.11 18.86 -0.59
CA LEU A 87 -10.36 19.38 -0.05
C LEU A 87 -10.74 20.72 -0.71
N PHE A 88 -9.83 21.69 -0.69
CA PHE A 88 -10.10 23.01 -1.27
C PHE A 88 -10.22 22.98 -2.79
N LYS A 89 -9.50 22.06 -3.46
CA LYS A 89 -9.70 21.86 -4.90
C LYS A 89 -11.13 21.40 -5.21
N ILE A 90 -11.64 20.37 -4.51
CA ILE A 90 -13.02 19.89 -4.68
C ILE A 90 -14.01 20.98 -4.30
N ALA A 91 -13.76 21.70 -3.21
CA ALA A 91 -14.66 22.73 -2.76
C ALA A 91 -14.76 23.90 -3.76
N GLN A 92 -13.66 24.26 -4.44
CA GLN A 92 -13.64 25.24 -5.53
C GLN A 92 -14.36 24.76 -6.81
N GLU A 93 -14.51 23.45 -7.02
CA GLU A 93 -15.28 22.92 -8.16
C GLU A 93 -16.79 23.19 -7.98
N GLU A 94 -17.28 23.20 -6.75
CA GLU A 94 -18.70 23.45 -6.42
C GLU A 94 -18.96 24.93 -6.05
N GLN A 95 -17.99 25.61 -5.44
CA GLN A 95 -18.05 27.01 -5.03
C GLN A 95 -16.82 27.77 -5.56
N PRO A 96 -16.84 28.24 -6.82
CA PRO A 96 -15.70 28.88 -7.47
C PRO A 96 -15.16 30.12 -6.74
N GLU A 97 -16.00 30.81 -5.97
CA GLU A 97 -15.67 31.98 -5.16
C GLU A 97 -14.86 31.65 -3.90
N LEU A 98 -14.86 30.38 -3.47
CA LEU A 98 -14.12 29.95 -2.28
C LEU A 98 -12.62 30.16 -2.51
N LYS A 99 -11.96 30.87 -1.57
CA LYS A 99 -10.51 31.05 -1.63
C LYS A 99 -9.82 29.79 -1.13
N ASP A 100 -8.80 29.31 -1.85
CA ASP A 100 -7.97 28.19 -1.41
C ASP A 100 -6.80 28.71 -0.54
N PRO A 101 -6.83 28.51 0.79
CA PRO A 101 -5.80 28.97 1.72
C PRO A 101 -4.50 28.15 1.61
N THR A 102 -4.52 27.02 0.91
CA THR A 102 -3.39 26.09 0.81
C THR A 102 -2.43 26.42 -0.33
N ARG A 103 -2.82 27.28 -1.29
CA ARG A 103 -2.03 27.58 -2.51
C ARG A 103 -0.59 28.00 -2.25
N LYS A 104 -0.39 28.86 -1.25
CA LYS A 104 0.94 29.40 -0.90
C LYS A 104 1.70 28.57 0.14
N VAL A 105 1.08 27.50 0.65
CA VAL A 105 1.69 26.67 1.70
C VAL A 105 2.63 25.64 1.07
N LYS A 106 3.94 25.88 1.29
CA LYS A 106 5.01 24.98 0.86
C LYS A 106 5.04 23.72 1.71
N SER A 107 5.20 22.59 1.03
CA SER A 107 5.48 21.29 1.67
C SER A 107 6.86 21.32 2.34
N LEU A 108 7.02 20.51 3.38
CA LEU A 108 8.31 20.31 4.04
C LEU A 108 9.24 19.51 3.13
N PRO A 109 10.55 19.82 3.12
CA PRO A 109 11.52 19.02 2.39
C PRO A 109 11.51 17.57 2.92
N LEU A 110 11.40 16.62 2.00
CA LEU A 110 11.56 15.20 2.32
C LEU A 110 13.01 14.82 2.01
N GLN A 111 13.77 14.41 3.03
CA GLN A 111 14.97 13.65 2.75
C GLN A 111 14.54 12.32 2.12
N SER A 112 14.95 12.11 0.87
CA SER A 112 14.87 10.81 0.20
C SER A 112 15.81 9.85 0.93
N LEU A 113 15.32 9.23 2.01
CA LEU A 113 15.97 8.02 2.49
C LEU A 113 15.79 6.97 1.41
N ALA A 114 16.90 6.50 0.84
CA ALA A 114 16.87 5.35 -0.06
C ALA A 114 16.03 4.25 0.63
N PRO A 115 15.03 3.67 -0.06
CA PRO A 115 14.18 2.69 0.59
C PRO A 115 15.05 1.53 1.05
N ARG A 116 14.99 1.20 2.34
CA ARG A 116 15.77 0.08 2.89
C ARG A 116 15.30 -1.22 2.25
N SER A 117 16.06 -1.77 1.30
CA SER A 117 16.02 -3.18 0.97
C SER A 117 16.78 -3.97 2.03
N LEU A 118 16.42 -5.23 2.23
CA LEU A 118 17.22 -6.14 3.05
C LEU A 118 18.53 -6.44 2.33
N THR A 119 19.62 -6.49 3.10
CA THR A 119 20.85 -7.11 2.63
C THR A 119 20.65 -8.61 2.41
N GLU A 120 21.59 -9.26 1.74
CA GLU A 120 21.54 -10.72 1.60
C GLU A 120 21.62 -11.42 2.97
N GLN A 121 22.47 -10.91 3.86
CA GLN A 121 22.58 -11.41 5.23
C GLN A 121 21.27 -11.26 6.01
N ASP A 122 20.64 -10.08 5.97
CA ASP A 122 19.36 -9.85 6.66
C ASP A 122 18.23 -10.72 6.08
N THR A 123 18.25 -10.94 4.77
CA THR A 123 17.30 -11.86 4.14
C THR A 123 17.50 -13.29 4.62
N ARG A 124 18.75 -13.75 4.73
CA ARG A 124 19.06 -15.09 5.27
C ARG A 124 18.61 -15.21 6.72
N LYS A 125 18.83 -14.19 7.56
CA LYS A 125 18.33 -14.16 8.95
C LYS A 125 16.81 -14.27 9.01
N LEU A 126 16.10 -13.47 8.20
CA LEU A 126 14.64 -13.49 8.14
C LEU A 126 14.10 -14.86 7.71
N LEU A 127 14.66 -15.44 6.65
CA LEU A 127 14.26 -16.76 6.15
C LEU A 127 14.58 -17.88 7.16
N LYS A 128 15.70 -17.78 7.89
CA LYS A 128 16.04 -18.72 8.96
C LYS A 128 14.99 -18.72 10.07
N GLU A 129 14.55 -17.54 10.53
CA GLU A 129 13.49 -17.46 11.55
C GLU A 129 12.13 -17.96 11.04
N LEU A 130 11.85 -17.76 9.75
CA LEU A 130 10.69 -18.37 9.09
C LEU A 130 10.78 -19.89 9.04
N GLU A 131 11.94 -20.47 8.77
CA GLU A 131 12.09 -21.92 8.78
C GLU A 131 11.96 -22.51 10.19
N LEU A 132 12.58 -21.88 11.19
CA LEU A 132 12.58 -22.36 12.57
C LEU A 132 11.22 -22.21 13.29
N ARG A 133 10.46 -21.16 12.97
CA ARG A 133 9.27 -20.74 13.76
C ARG A 133 8.06 -20.37 12.90
N GLY A 134 8.17 -20.47 11.58
CA GLY A 134 7.15 -20.07 10.62
C GLY A 134 6.00 -21.04 10.56
N SER A 135 4.77 -20.54 10.72
CA SER A 135 3.63 -21.29 10.21
C SER A 135 3.68 -21.30 8.68
N LEU A 136 3.12 -22.33 8.04
CA LEU A 136 3.11 -22.43 6.58
C LEU A 136 2.45 -21.21 5.91
N ARG A 137 1.37 -20.69 6.51
CA ARG A 137 0.74 -19.43 6.10
C ARG A 137 1.71 -18.25 6.13
N ASP A 138 2.43 -18.09 7.23
CA ASP A 138 3.33 -16.95 7.41
C ASP A 138 4.52 -17.03 6.44
N LYS A 139 5.01 -18.25 6.16
CA LYS A 139 5.98 -18.52 5.08
C LYS A 139 5.42 -18.08 3.72
N VAL A 140 4.22 -18.49 3.35
CA VAL A 140 3.56 -18.06 2.10
C VAL A 140 3.45 -16.53 2.01
N ILE A 141 3.00 -15.86 3.08
CA ILE A 141 2.86 -14.40 3.12
C ILE A 141 4.20 -13.73 2.81
N ILE A 142 5.26 -14.09 3.53
CA ILE A 142 6.57 -13.44 3.35
C ILE A 142 7.19 -13.80 2.00
N CYS A 143 7.10 -15.05 1.56
CA CYS A 143 7.65 -15.51 0.29
C CYS A 143 6.98 -14.84 -0.93
N LEU A 144 5.65 -14.70 -0.94
CA LEU A 144 4.94 -13.98 -2.01
C LEU A 144 5.39 -12.53 -2.13
N MET A 145 5.68 -11.87 -1.00
CA MET A 145 6.14 -10.48 -0.99
C MET A 145 7.62 -10.35 -1.36
N LEU A 146 8.47 -11.23 -0.82
CA LEU A 146 9.93 -11.18 -0.97
C LEU A 146 10.41 -11.70 -2.33
N PHE A 147 9.73 -12.70 -2.89
CA PHE A 147 10.13 -13.36 -4.13
C PHE A 147 9.15 -13.15 -5.28
N GLY A 148 7.91 -12.73 -5.02
CA GLY A 148 6.96 -12.32 -6.05
C GLY A 148 6.76 -10.81 -6.13
N GLY A 149 7.27 -10.05 -5.16
CA GLY A 149 7.15 -8.61 -5.14
C GLY A 149 5.71 -8.11 -4.91
N LEU A 150 4.78 -8.94 -4.45
CA LEU A 150 3.38 -8.52 -4.23
C LEU A 150 3.25 -7.49 -3.11
N ARG A 151 2.24 -6.61 -3.20
CA ARG A 151 1.85 -5.70 -2.10
C ARG A 151 1.08 -6.48 -1.02
N ALA A 152 1.12 -6.01 0.23
CA ALA A 152 0.36 -6.63 1.32
C ALA A 152 -1.15 -6.70 1.01
N SER A 153 -1.72 -5.68 0.37
CA SER A 153 -3.13 -5.67 -0.04
C SER A 153 -3.43 -6.71 -1.11
N GLU A 154 -2.51 -6.95 -2.03
CA GLU A 154 -2.65 -7.96 -3.09
C GLU A 154 -2.57 -9.36 -2.47
N VAL A 155 -1.55 -9.62 -1.66
CA VAL A 155 -1.39 -10.89 -0.91
C VAL A 155 -2.63 -11.21 -0.08
N MET A 156 -3.18 -10.23 0.65
CA MET A 156 -4.41 -10.39 1.41
C MET A 156 -5.63 -10.70 0.53
N ALA A 157 -5.67 -10.13 -0.68
CA ALA A 157 -6.82 -10.25 -1.57
C ALA A 157 -6.85 -11.55 -2.39
N LEU A 158 -5.72 -12.27 -2.49
CA LEU A 158 -5.58 -13.49 -3.28
C LEU A 158 -6.62 -14.56 -2.94
N ARG A 159 -7.05 -15.25 -3.99
CA ARG A 159 -7.92 -16.43 -3.95
C ARG A 159 -7.22 -17.60 -4.63
N LEU A 160 -7.71 -18.80 -4.37
CA LEU A 160 -7.17 -20.02 -4.98
C LEU A 160 -7.27 -19.98 -6.51
N GLU A 161 -8.38 -19.46 -7.05
CA GLU A 161 -8.60 -19.27 -8.49
C GLU A 161 -7.60 -18.30 -9.16
N ASP A 162 -6.91 -17.46 -8.38
CA ASP A 162 -5.91 -16.54 -8.91
C ASP A 162 -4.55 -17.24 -9.14
N ILE A 163 -4.40 -18.51 -8.75
CA ILE A 163 -3.12 -19.22 -8.74
C ILE A 163 -3.18 -20.39 -9.71
N GLU A 164 -2.33 -20.35 -10.71
CA GLU A 164 -2.15 -21.46 -11.66
C GLU A 164 -0.74 -22.00 -11.48
N MET A 165 -0.61 -23.27 -11.11
CA MET A 165 0.69 -23.84 -10.81
C MET A 165 0.81 -25.30 -11.24
N SER A 166 2.01 -25.62 -11.72
CA SER A 166 2.50 -26.94 -12.08
C SER A 166 3.95 -27.08 -11.59
N PRO A 167 4.53 -28.29 -11.62
CA PRO A 167 5.94 -28.48 -11.27
C PRO A 167 6.92 -27.66 -12.13
N LYS A 168 6.53 -27.25 -13.34
CA LYS A 168 7.40 -26.50 -14.28
C LYS A 168 7.08 -25.01 -14.39
N LYS A 169 5.84 -24.60 -14.14
CA LYS A 169 5.36 -23.21 -14.30
C LYS A 169 4.44 -22.84 -13.15
N GLY A 170 4.51 -21.60 -12.68
CA GLY A 170 3.54 -21.09 -11.71
C GLY A 170 3.33 -19.60 -11.89
N ILE A 171 2.08 -19.15 -11.86
CA ILE A 171 1.71 -17.75 -11.98
C ILE A 171 0.65 -17.38 -10.95
N VAL A 172 0.62 -16.09 -10.60
CA VAL A 172 -0.45 -15.49 -9.81
C VAL A 172 -1.06 -14.34 -10.59
N ASN A 173 -2.37 -14.40 -10.75
CA ASN A 173 -3.20 -13.41 -11.40
C ASN A 173 -3.59 -12.32 -10.39
N ILE A 174 -2.95 -11.16 -10.47
CA ILE A 174 -3.25 -10.04 -9.58
C ILE A 174 -4.43 -9.26 -10.13
N ARG A 175 -5.58 -9.44 -9.47
CA ARG A 175 -6.81 -8.70 -9.76
C ARG A 175 -6.64 -7.21 -9.50
N ALA A 176 -7.29 -6.40 -10.32
CA ALA A 176 -7.20 -4.95 -10.27
C ALA A 176 -7.69 -4.41 -8.91
N SER A 177 -6.89 -3.54 -8.31
CA SER A 177 -7.35 -2.60 -7.29
C SER A 177 -7.41 -1.21 -7.94
N LYS A 178 -8.54 -0.90 -8.60
CA LYS A 178 -8.87 0.42 -9.18
C LYS A 178 -7.92 0.91 -10.31
N GLY A 179 -8.48 1.29 -11.46
CA GLY A 179 -7.70 1.74 -12.64
C GLY A 179 -7.26 0.63 -13.63
N ASN A 180 -7.90 -0.54 -13.59
CA ASN A 180 -7.91 -1.55 -14.66
C ASN A 180 -6.55 -2.14 -15.13
N LYS A 181 -5.61 -2.45 -14.23
CA LYS A 181 -4.38 -3.17 -14.60
C LYS A 181 -4.32 -4.53 -13.90
N PHE A 182 -4.99 -5.52 -14.51
CA PHE A 182 -4.68 -6.93 -14.27
C PHE A 182 -3.19 -7.16 -14.59
N ARG A 183 -2.50 -7.94 -13.76
CA ARG A 183 -1.13 -8.36 -14.09
C ARG A 183 -0.88 -9.79 -13.63
N ILE A 184 -0.02 -10.46 -14.38
CA ILE A 184 0.43 -11.80 -14.07
C ILE A 184 1.81 -11.69 -13.42
N VAL A 185 1.98 -12.36 -12.28
CA VAL A 185 3.25 -12.46 -11.57
C VAL A 185 3.72 -13.91 -11.60
N PRO A 186 4.83 -14.21 -12.29
CA PRO A 186 5.55 -15.47 -12.17
C PRO A 186 5.88 -15.86 -10.73
N LEU A 187 5.66 -17.12 -10.38
CA LEU A 187 6.06 -17.71 -9.11
C LEU A 187 7.43 -18.36 -9.25
N SER A 188 8.42 -17.86 -8.51
CA SER A 188 9.74 -18.47 -8.44
C SER A 188 9.70 -19.87 -7.84
N LEU A 189 10.69 -20.69 -8.18
CA LEU A 189 10.92 -22.02 -7.59
C LEU A 189 10.97 -22.01 -6.05
N LYS A 190 11.32 -20.88 -5.44
CA LYS A 190 11.37 -20.72 -3.98
C LYS A 190 9.99 -20.64 -3.33
N ILE A 191 8.98 -20.16 -4.05
CA ILE A 191 7.61 -20.02 -3.52
C ILE A 191 6.81 -21.30 -3.76
N ARG A 192 6.98 -21.93 -4.93
CA ARG A 192 6.09 -23.00 -5.42
C ARG A 192 5.89 -24.15 -4.43
N PRO A 193 6.92 -24.77 -3.82
CA PRO A 193 6.72 -25.88 -2.88
C PRO A 193 5.92 -25.48 -1.64
N ILE A 194 6.27 -24.31 -1.06
CA ILE A 194 5.61 -23.77 0.14
C ILE A 194 4.15 -23.43 -0.16
N LEU A 195 3.89 -22.89 -1.35
CA LEU A 195 2.54 -22.52 -1.78
C LEU A 195 1.69 -23.76 -2.09
N SER A 196 2.25 -24.80 -2.73
CA SER A 196 1.56 -26.07 -2.98
C SER A 196 1.09 -26.70 -1.66
N GLU A 197 2.02 -26.87 -0.71
CA GLU A 197 1.71 -27.46 0.59
C GLU A 197 0.65 -26.64 1.34
N TYR A 198 0.67 -25.31 1.18
CA TYR A 198 -0.31 -24.44 1.82
C TYR A 198 -1.69 -24.57 1.22
N ILE A 199 -1.80 -24.57 -0.12
CA ILE A 199 -3.08 -24.64 -0.85
C ILE A 199 -3.86 -25.90 -0.49
N GLU A 200 -3.18 -27.04 -0.31
CA GLU A 200 -3.81 -28.31 0.12
C GLU A 200 -4.51 -28.21 1.48
N ARG A 201 -4.14 -27.23 2.31
CA ARG A 201 -4.71 -27.00 3.66
C ARG A 201 -5.69 -25.83 3.71
N VAL A 202 -5.93 -25.17 2.58
CA VAL A 202 -6.86 -24.04 2.50
C VAL A 202 -8.26 -24.57 2.25
N ASP A 203 -9.17 -24.22 3.16
CA ASP A 203 -10.60 -24.42 2.96
C ASP A 203 -11.25 -23.12 2.47
N GLY A 204 -12.00 -23.19 1.38
CA GLY A 204 -12.69 -22.06 0.76
C GLY A 204 -11.88 -21.23 -0.25
N PRO A 205 -12.50 -20.19 -0.84
CA PRO A 205 -11.96 -19.53 -2.04
C PRO A 205 -10.79 -18.60 -1.74
N LYS A 206 -10.64 -18.10 -0.51
CA LYS A 206 -9.58 -17.14 -0.13
C LYS A 206 -8.28 -17.87 0.16
N LEU A 207 -7.15 -17.36 -0.34
CA LEU A 207 -5.87 -18.02 -0.09
C LEU A 207 -5.52 -17.98 1.40
N LEU A 208 -5.56 -16.81 2.03
CA LEU A 208 -5.04 -16.62 3.38
C LEU A 208 -6.13 -16.59 4.45
N HIS A 209 -5.97 -17.47 5.44
CA HIS A 209 -6.88 -17.61 6.58
C HIS A 209 -6.20 -17.26 7.92
N GLY A 210 -6.92 -16.52 8.76
CA GLY A 210 -6.63 -16.34 10.18
C GLY A 210 -7.35 -17.39 11.03
N GLN A 211 -7.21 -17.27 12.36
CA GLN A 211 -7.95 -18.13 13.31
C GLN A 211 -9.47 -17.97 13.23
N ARG A 212 -9.96 -16.82 12.70
CA ARG A 212 -11.38 -16.48 12.59
C ARG A 212 -11.87 -16.48 11.13
N GLY A 213 -11.27 -17.31 10.27
CA GLY A 213 -11.56 -17.36 8.84
C GLY A 213 -10.69 -16.41 8.00
N PRO A 214 -11.12 -16.04 6.77
CA PRO A 214 -10.30 -15.30 5.81
C PRO A 214 -9.70 -14.00 6.36
N LEU A 215 -8.47 -13.65 5.94
CA LEU A 215 -7.87 -12.39 6.32
C LEU A 215 -8.65 -11.20 5.74
N LYS A 216 -9.03 -10.26 6.62
CA LYS A 216 -9.82 -9.07 6.26
C LYS A 216 -9.03 -7.76 6.26
N SER A 217 -7.77 -7.80 6.71
CA SER A 217 -6.96 -6.59 6.88
C SER A 217 -5.48 -6.86 6.67
N THR A 218 -4.82 -5.92 5.99
CA THR A 218 -3.35 -5.92 5.82
C THR A 218 -2.61 -5.75 7.14
N VAL A 219 -3.29 -5.34 8.21
CA VAL A 219 -2.71 -5.26 9.57
C VAL A 219 -2.13 -6.62 10.00
N THR A 220 -2.81 -7.73 9.68
CA THR A 220 -2.28 -9.07 10.01
C THR A 220 -0.99 -9.37 9.26
N ILE A 221 -0.90 -9.01 7.98
CA ILE A 221 0.32 -9.19 7.18
C ILE A 221 1.45 -8.33 7.73
N ASN A 222 1.19 -7.06 8.11
CA ASN A 222 2.18 -6.22 8.78
C ASN A 222 2.69 -6.90 10.07
N LYS A 223 1.79 -7.37 10.92
CA LYS A 223 2.14 -8.08 12.16
C LYS A 223 2.98 -9.34 11.91
N VAL A 224 2.68 -10.10 10.85
CA VAL A 224 3.49 -11.27 10.45
C VAL A 224 4.89 -10.81 10.08
N VAL A 225 5.03 -9.82 9.20
CA VAL A 225 6.36 -9.30 8.82
C VAL A 225 7.12 -8.76 10.02
N ASP A 226 6.47 -7.96 10.87
CA ASP A 226 7.07 -7.39 12.08
C ASP A 226 7.53 -8.49 13.06
N LYS A 227 6.74 -9.53 13.25
CA LYS A 227 7.08 -10.69 14.11
C LYS A 227 8.41 -11.32 13.67
N TYR A 228 8.53 -11.69 12.40
CA TYR A 228 9.74 -12.37 11.90
C TYR A 228 10.91 -11.40 11.75
N ALA A 229 10.66 -10.13 11.42
CA ALA A 229 11.67 -9.09 11.41
C ALA A 229 12.29 -8.88 12.80
N ASN A 230 11.47 -8.87 13.85
CA ASN A 230 11.92 -8.74 15.23
C ASN A 230 12.73 -9.97 15.69
N HIS A 231 12.26 -11.19 15.39
CA HIS A 231 13.02 -12.41 15.69
C HIS A 231 14.38 -12.43 14.99
N ALA A 232 14.43 -11.98 13.73
CA ALA A 232 15.66 -11.92 12.95
C ALA A 232 16.53 -10.70 13.28
N GLN A 233 16.05 -9.80 14.14
CA GLN A 233 16.68 -8.52 14.48
C GLN A 233 16.99 -7.65 13.25
N VAL A 234 16.07 -7.61 12.29
CA VAL A 234 16.18 -6.82 11.06
C VAL A 234 15.08 -5.76 10.98
N LYS A 235 15.39 -4.59 10.44
CA LYS A 235 14.37 -3.55 10.21
C LYS A 235 13.68 -3.81 8.87
N CYS A 236 12.55 -4.52 8.92
CA CYS A 236 11.76 -4.87 7.75
C CYS A 236 10.29 -4.47 7.91
N SER A 237 9.64 -4.20 6.80
CA SER A 237 8.20 -3.98 6.67
C SER A 237 7.72 -4.62 5.37
N PRO A 238 6.41 -4.76 5.13
CA PRO A 238 5.91 -5.28 3.85
C PRO A 238 6.47 -4.54 2.62
N HIS A 239 6.64 -3.21 2.71
CA HIS A 239 7.26 -2.43 1.64
C HIS A 239 8.76 -2.72 1.46
N CYS A 240 9.48 -3.00 2.55
CA CYS A 240 10.89 -3.42 2.51
C CYS A 240 11.06 -4.75 1.76
N LEU A 241 10.19 -5.74 1.99
CA LEU A 241 10.23 -7.03 1.26
C LEU A 241 10.06 -6.84 -0.25
N ARG A 242 9.02 -6.08 -0.64
CA ARG A 242 8.77 -5.76 -2.05
C ARG A 242 9.90 -4.95 -2.68
N HIS A 243 10.48 -4.02 -1.95
CA HIS A 243 11.65 -3.26 -2.43
C HIS A 243 12.87 -4.17 -2.60
N THR A 244 13.06 -5.12 -1.68
CA THR A 244 14.14 -6.13 -1.77
C THR A 244 13.98 -6.99 -3.02
N PHE A 245 12.75 -7.39 -3.38
CA PHE A 245 12.46 -8.04 -4.65
C PHE A 245 12.89 -7.16 -5.84
N ALA A 246 12.45 -5.89 -5.86
CA ALA A 246 12.74 -4.97 -6.95
C ALA A 246 14.23 -4.73 -7.15
N TYR A 247 14.94 -4.50 -6.04
CA TYR A 247 16.39 -4.31 -6.03
C TYR A 247 17.12 -5.55 -6.57
N ARG A 248 16.78 -6.74 -6.08
CA ARG A 248 17.38 -8.00 -6.55
C ARG A 248 17.13 -8.27 -8.02
N TYR A 249 15.92 -7.97 -8.50
CA TYR A 249 15.59 -8.09 -9.91
C TYR A 249 16.53 -7.22 -10.76
N LEU A 250 16.72 -5.95 -10.41
CA LEU A 250 17.59 -5.05 -11.17
C LEU A 250 19.08 -5.36 -11.01
N GLN A 251 19.50 -5.97 -9.90
CA GLN A 251 20.86 -6.47 -9.77
C GLN A 251 21.15 -7.62 -10.75
N ARG A 252 20.17 -8.50 -10.99
CA ARG A 252 20.31 -9.64 -11.92
C ARG A 252 20.03 -9.28 -13.36
N HIS A 253 19.14 -8.32 -13.58
CA HIS A 253 18.73 -7.85 -14.90
C HIS A 253 18.94 -6.33 -14.99
N PRO A 254 20.22 -5.86 -15.03
CA PRO A 254 20.52 -4.44 -15.11
C PRO A 254 19.80 -3.79 -16.31
N GLY A 255 19.10 -2.68 -16.05
CA GLY A 255 18.42 -1.91 -17.10
C GLY A 255 17.00 -2.38 -17.48
N ASP A 256 16.52 -3.53 -17.00
CA ASP A 256 15.16 -4.02 -17.32
C ASP A 256 14.06 -3.38 -16.44
N LEU A 257 13.95 -2.06 -16.51
CA LEU A 257 12.94 -1.29 -15.79
C LEU A 257 11.52 -1.62 -16.26
N VAL A 258 11.35 -1.99 -17.53
CA VAL A 258 10.06 -2.34 -18.12
C VAL A 258 9.55 -3.67 -17.56
N GLY A 259 10.41 -4.70 -17.50
CA GLY A 259 10.06 -5.99 -16.88
C GLY A 259 9.74 -5.84 -15.40
N LEU A 260 10.54 -5.05 -14.67
CA LEU A 260 10.25 -4.76 -13.27
C LEU A 260 8.90 -4.04 -13.09
N ALA A 261 8.61 -3.03 -13.92
CA ALA A 261 7.35 -2.30 -13.84
C ALA A 261 6.13 -3.17 -14.12
N GLN A 262 6.24 -4.13 -15.05
CA GLN A 262 5.22 -5.13 -15.33
C GLN A 262 4.98 -6.04 -14.12
N LEU A 263 6.03 -6.57 -13.49
CA LEU A 263 5.93 -7.43 -12.31
C LEU A 263 5.32 -6.70 -11.10
N LEU A 264 5.70 -5.44 -10.92
CA LEU A 264 5.24 -4.61 -9.81
C LEU A 264 3.89 -3.93 -10.06
N GLY A 265 3.44 -3.79 -11.30
CA GLY A 265 2.20 -3.07 -11.64
C GLY A 265 2.27 -1.59 -11.27
N HIS A 266 3.27 -0.88 -11.78
CA HIS A 266 3.36 0.58 -11.62
C HIS A 266 2.44 1.29 -12.63
N SER A 267 1.68 2.28 -12.15
CA SER A 267 0.70 3.03 -12.95
C SER A 267 1.34 3.95 -13.99
N ASN A 268 2.54 4.47 -13.72
CA ASN A 268 3.20 5.53 -14.51
C ASN A 268 3.95 5.05 -15.76
N LEU A 269 4.02 3.75 -16.00
CA LEU A 269 4.54 3.20 -17.25
C LEU A 269 3.35 2.59 -17.98
N ASN A 270 2.76 3.36 -18.90
CA ASN A 270 1.76 2.89 -19.84
C ASN A 270 2.42 1.90 -20.82
N THR A 271 2.71 0.70 -20.35
CA THR A 271 3.09 -0.43 -21.17
C THR A 271 2.05 -1.53 -21.02
N THR A 272 0.83 -1.20 -21.46
CA THR A 272 -0.19 -2.16 -21.88
C THR A 272 0.18 -2.77 -23.25
N THR A 273 1.46 -3.01 -23.51
CA THR A 273 1.88 -3.85 -24.63
C THR A 273 1.68 -5.29 -24.20
N GLY A 274 0.83 -6.00 -24.94
CA GLY A 274 0.18 -7.25 -24.55
C GLY A 274 1.10 -8.25 -23.85
N TYR A 275 0.56 -8.88 -22.79
CA TYR A 275 1.14 -10.07 -22.19
C TYR A 275 1.10 -11.22 -23.20
N THR A 276 2.08 -11.30 -24.08
CA THR A 276 2.28 -12.46 -24.94
C THR A 276 2.84 -13.61 -24.12
N GLN A 277 2.55 -14.86 -24.53
CA GLN A 277 3.08 -16.05 -23.87
C GLN A 277 4.63 -16.05 -23.82
N ASN A 278 5.28 -15.51 -24.86
CA ASN A 278 6.73 -15.32 -24.92
C ASN A 278 7.23 -14.34 -23.85
N ARG A 279 6.52 -13.22 -23.64
CA ARG A 279 6.88 -12.24 -22.61
C ARG A 279 6.69 -12.80 -21.20
N LEU A 280 5.64 -13.60 -20.97
CA LEU A 280 5.42 -14.27 -19.69
C LEU A 280 6.53 -15.30 -19.40
N GLN A 281 6.96 -16.06 -20.42
CA GLN A 281 8.05 -17.01 -20.29
C GLN A 281 9.39 -16.32 -20.00
N ASP A 282 9.69 -15.19 -20.65
CA ASP A 282 10.86 -14.34 -20.36
C ASP A 282 10.84 -13.88 -18.89
N LEU A 283 9.71 -13.36 -18.42
CA LEU A 283 9.56 -12.93 -17.02
C LEU A 283 9.68 -14.10 -16.03
N GLN A 284 9.15 -15.27 -16.37
CA GLN A 284 9.30 -16.48 -15.54
C GLN A 284 10.77 -16.84 -15.35
N ASN A 285 11.52 -16.91 -16.44
CA ASN A 285 12.96 -17.22 -16.39
C ASN A 285 13.72 -16.18 -15.55
N LYS A 286 13.38 -14.90 -15.70
CA LYS A 286 14.02 -13.80 -14.95
C LYS A 286 13.74 -13.82 -13.45
N VAL A 287 12.60 -14.35 -13.02
CA VAL A 287 12.21 -14.46 -11.60
C VAL A 287 12.75 -15.74 -10.95
N GLU A 288 13.08 -16.76 -11.74
CA GLU A 288 13.63 -18.03 -11.24
C GLU A 288 15.12 -17.95 -10.87
N HIS A 289 15.87 -17.07 -11.54
CA HIS A 289 17.31 -16.85 -11.31
C HIS A 289 17.59 -15.67 -10.37
#